data_AF-A0A9W4IWH0-F1
#
_entry.id   AF-A0A9W4IWH0-F1
#
_cell.length_a   1.000
_cell.length_b   1.000
_cell.length_c   1.000
_cell.angle_alpha   90.00
_cell.angle_beta   90.00
_cell.angle_gamma   90.00
#
_symmetry.space_group_name_H-M   'P 1'
#
loop_
_entity.id
_entity.type
_entity.pdbx_description
1 polymer ?
#
loop_
_entity_poly.entity_id
_entity_poly.type
_entity_poly.pdbx_seq_one_letter_code
_entity_poly.pdbx_strand_id
1 'polypeptide(L)'
;MPPKRACDICISRKVKCNGSWPCDTCHGAVKKVQCTYLRPARRRGPKSRRTCREDADQPTLRVSDEHRDQASESIAKAERTISLSQPTEASSTQRIPTAVLESIVRLYQRYSYSIWPVINAEVLLSKIKDIEADQDDHHAQNIVCLATALCAATMAQLHVEPQVTEFGTVDSTALVQACLRRRNKFHDHGEHIDLRSIMVSFFLHVHHAKANQRNSAMMYIQEAIAGARVLRLDEVGSQKQDEVFSNTALVFPLLWVSERGYALHLGLSPSYNEPLSITDPEMDNDADVEAQGLLELAKLFVAFDRIAVRRKSPTGATTVDLTDTENKLSSLSFCMADLVSARTADYHITRQWMRTILWQHALSMGLLSSAAYETVLTFGFPVQVGRDLLQALRWFCETDLLPLGRDQVSETTFGEY
;
A
#
# COMPACT_ATOMS: atom_id res chain seq x y z
N MET A 1 -44.92 21.57 9.65
CA MET A 1 -45.13 20.26 10.31
C MET A 1 -43.98 20.02 11.29
N PRO A 2 -44.22 19.59 12.54
CA PRO A 2 -43.12 19.32 13.45
C PRO A 2 -42.26 18.17 12.89
N PRO A 3 -40.91 18.26 12.95
CA PRO A 3 -40.04 17.21 12.46
C PRO A 3 -40.33 15.89 13.18
N LYS A 4 -40.53 14.80 12.40
CA LYS A 4 -40.80 13.42 12.90
C LYS A 4 -39.63 12.79 13.69
N ARG A 5 -38.66 13.59 14.14
CA ARG A 5 -37.47 13.14 14.86
C ARG A 5 -37.19 14.03 16.06
N ALA A 6 -36.54 13.47 17.08
CA ALA A 6 -36.00 14.26 18.18
C ALA A 6 -34.84 15.16 17.69
N CYS A 7 -34.61 16.30 18.35
CA CYS A 7 -33.48 17.19 18.06
C CYS A 7 -32.16 16.57 18.53
N ASP A 8 -31.04 17.12 18.04
CA ASP A 8 -29.70 16.58 18.27
C ASP A 8 -29.32 16.55 19.76
N ILE A 9 -29.75 17.56 20.53
CA ILE A 9 -29.51 17.65 21.99
C ILE A 9 -30.34 16.62 22.76
N CYS A 10 -31.61 16.42 22.39
CA CYS A 10 -32.44 15.41 23.06
C CYS A 10 -31.98 13.99 22.72
N ILE A 11 -31.48 13.76 21.50
CA ILE A 11 -30.87 12.48 21.12
C ILE A 11 -29.59 12.24 21.92
N SER A 12 -28.70 13.24 22.03
CA SER A 12 -27.44 13.07 22.77
C SER A 12 -27.66 12.87 24.27
N ARG A 13 -28.67 13.54 24.84
CA ARG A 13 -29.05 13.41 26.25
C ARG A 13 -29.98 12.23 26.55
N LYS A 14 -30.48 11.52 25.52
CA LYS A 14 -31.45 10.42 25.62
C LYS A 14 -32.72 10.81 26.40
N VAL A 15 -33.24 12.01 26.15
CA VAL A 15 -34.47 12.54 26.78
C VAL A 15 -35.57 12.76 25.74
N LYS A 16 -36.82 12.84 26.19
CA LYS A 16 -37.98 13.04 25.32
C LYS A 16 -37.92 14.42 24.65
N CYS A 17 -38.17 14.46 23.34
CA CYS A 17 -38.26 15.68 22.55
C CYS A 17 -39.71 15.85 22.08
N ASN A 18 -40.26 17.05 22.25
CA ASN A 18 -41.61 17.40 21.81
C ASN A 18 -41.66 17.80 20.32
N GLY A 19 -40.51 18.03 19.68
CA GLY A 19 -40.42 18.37 18.26
C GLY A 19 -40.73 19.82 17.91
N SER A 20 -40.95 20.72 18.88
CA SER A 20 -41.06 22.16 18.62
C SER A 20 -39.67 22.78 18.38
N TRP A 21 -39.62 23.95 17.75
CA TRP A 21 -38.38 24.71 17.58
C TRP A 21 -38.48 26.09 18.25
N PRO A 22 -37.72 26.34 19.34
CA PRO A 22 -36.93 25.38 20.11
C PRO A 22 -37.79 24.34 20.87
N CYS A 23 -37.19 23.20 21.22
CA CYS A 23 -37.86 22.12 21.96
C CYS A 23 -38.00 22.49 23.44
N ASP A 24 -39.05 22.05 24.15
CA ASP A 24 -39.25 22.44 25.58
C ASP A 24 -38.06 22.05 26.45
N THR A 25 -37.51 20.85 26.22
CA THR A 25 -36.33 20.33 26.92
C THR A 25 -35.06 21.15 26.63
N CYS A 26 -34.99 21.78 25.47
CA CYS A 26 -33.88 22.62 25.02
C CYS A 26 -34.03 24.04 25.57
N HIS A 27 -35.26 24.54 25.63
CA HIS A 27 -35.62 25.85 26.15
C HIS A 27 -35.46 25.92 27.68
N GLY A 28 -35.88 24.88 28.41
CA GLY A 28 -35.78 24.80 29.87
C GLY A 28 -34.40 24.39 30.41
N ALA A 29 -33.38 24.29 29.56
CA ALA A 29 -32.04 23.90 29.99
C ALA A 29 -31.34 25.04 30.75
N VAL A 30 -30.75 24.72 31.91
CA VAL A 30 -30.03 25.68 32.78
C VAL A 30 -28.89 26.41 32.03
N LYS A 31 -28.28 25.74 31.04
CA LYS A 31 -27.33 26.35 30.09
C LYS A 31 -28.02 26.56 28.75
N LYS A 32 -27.87 27.74 28.14
CA LYS A 32 -28.35 28.03 26.78
C LYS A 32 -27.77 27.00 25.81
N VAL A 33 -28.61 26.15 25.26
CA VAL A 33 -28.25 25.15 24.24
C VAL A 33 -29.04 25.42 22.97
N GLN A 34 -28.38 25.31 21.82
CA GLN A 34 -29.04 25.47 20.53
C GLN A 34 -29.80 24.18 20.17
N CYS A 35 -31.11 24.29 19.96
CA CYS A 35 -31.94 23.21 19.47
C CYS A 35 -31.73 23.04 17.96
N THR A 36 -30.96 22.03 17.55
CA THR A 36 -30.64 21.77 16.14
C THR A 36 -31.11 20.40 15.68
N TYR A 37 -31.32 20.29 14.37
CA TYR A 37 -31.68 19.07 13.65
C TYR A 37 -30.72 18.90 12.47
N LEU A 38 -29.42 19.03 12.70
CA LEU A 38 -28.41 19.02 11.65
C LEU A 38 -27.76 17.65 11.50
N ARG A 39 -27.80 16.78 12.51
CA ARG A 39 -27.21 15.44 12.39
C ARG A 39 -27.99 14.58 11.39
N PRO A 40 -27.34 13.98 10.37
CA PRO A 40 -27.98 13.03 9.47
C PRO A 40 -28.46 11.80 10.24
N ALA A 41 -29.69 11.33 9.94
CA ALA A 41 -30.21 10.11 10.54
C ALA A 41 -29.41 8.90 10.03
N ARG A 42 -28.63 8.25 10.89
CA ARG A 42 -27.96 6.99 10.56
C ARG A 42 -29.02 5.90 10.38
N ARG A 43 -29.05 5.25 9.21
CA ARG A 43 -29.83 4.03 8.99
C ARG A 43 -29.27 2.96 9.93
N ARG A 44 -30.11 2.43 10.83
CA ARG A 44 -29.75 1.25 11.61
C ARG A 44 -29.65 0.09 10.61
N GLY A 45 -28.48 -0.56 10.55
CA GLY A 45 -28.32 -1.80 9.80
C GLY A 45 -29.31 -2.88 10.27
N PRO A 46 -29.51 -3.93 9.47
CA PRO A 46 -30.46 -5.00 9.81
C PRO A 46 -30.13 -5.57 11.20
N LYS A 47 -31.17 -5.68 12.04
CA LYS A 47 -31.05 -6.25 13.38
C LYS A 47 -30.67 -7.72 13.27
N SER A 48 -29.48 -8.09 13.76
CA SER A 48 -29.14 -9.48 14.05
C SER A 48 -30.18 -10.05 15.02
N ARG A 49 -30.81 -11.15 14.62
CA ARG A 49 -31.79 -11.89 15.41
C ARG A 49 -31.00 -12.63 16.49
N ARG A 50 -30.99 -12.09 17.72
CA ARG A 50 -30.53 -12.82 18.91
C ARG A 50 -31.52 -13.94 19.18
N THR A 51 -31.07 -15.19 19.09
CA THR A 51 -31.77 -16.36 19.62
C THR A 51 -31.71 -16.32 21.14
N CYS A 52 -32.88 -16.48 21.77
CA CYS A 52 -33.04 -16.62 23.21
C CYS A 52 -32.35 -17.92 23.67
N ARG A 53 -31.57 -17.82 24.75
CA ARG A 53 -31.21 -18.93 25.62
C ARG A 53 -32.39 -19.18 26.56
N GLU A 54 -32.94 -20.38 26.53
CA GLU A 54 -33.66 -20.96 27.67
C GLU A 54 -32.94 -22.26 28.01
N ASP A 55 -32.47 -22.33 29.26
CA ASP A 55 -31.98 -23.55 29.90
C ASP A 55 -33.15 -24.47 30.22
N ALA A 56 -33.04 -25.77 29.91
CA ALA A 56 -33.53 -26.87 30.73
C ALA A 56 -33.06 -28.24 30.18
N ASP A 57 -32.50 -29.04 31.09
CA ASP A 57 -32.41 -30.50 31.13
C ASP A 57 -31.58 -31.31 30.10
N GLN A 58 -30.49 -31.86 30.64
CA GLN A 58 -29.82 -33.13 30.29
C GLN A 58 -30.74 -34.35 30.48
N PRO A 59 -30.32 -35.62 30.18
CA PRO A 59 -29.15 -36.11 29.43
C PRO A 59 -29.50 -37.22 28.40
N THR A 60 -28.58 -37.62 27.50
CA THR A 60 -28.07 -39.02 27.36
C THR A 60 -27.26 -39.27 26.07
N LEU A 61 -26.14 -39.98 26.27
CA LEU A 61 -25.53 -41.05 25.45
C LEU A 61 -24.85 -40.74 24.10
N ARG A 62 -23.52 -40.85 24.15
CA ARG A 62 -22.59 -41.69 23.33
C ARG A 62 -23.07 -42.12 21.93
N VAL A 63 -22.23 -41.91 20.92
CA VAL A 63 -21.41 -42.93 20.24
C VAL A 63 -20.73 -42.30 19.00
N SER A 64 -19.47 -42.69 18.79
CA SER A 64 -18.58 -42.39 17.66
C SER A 64 -18.95 -43.17 16.39
N ASP A 65 -18.12 -43.02 15.35
CA ASP A 65 -18.03 -43.81 14.11
C ASP A 65 -18.91 -43.26 12.96
N GLU A 66 -18.35 -42.68 11.89
CA GLU A 66 -17.37 -43.15 10.88
C GLU A 66 -18.10 -43.49 9.57
N HIS A 67 -17.56 -42.97 8.45
CA HIS A 67 -17.69 -43.47 7.06
C HIS A 67 -19.12 -43.49 6.46
N ARG A 68 -19.40 -43.35 5.17
CA ARG A 68 -18.68 -43.10 3.91
C ARG A 68 -19.73 -43.23 2.79
N ASP A 69 -19.53 -42.47 1.70
CA ASP A 69 -19.94 -42.72 0.31
C ASP A 69 -21.42 -42.66 -0.18
N GLN A 70 -21.53 -41.92 -1.30
CA GLN A 70 -22.26 -42.20 -2.55
C GLN A 70 -23.80 -42.05 -2.54
N ALA A 71 -24.35 -41.01 -3.20
CA ALA A 71 -24.51 -40.78 -4.65
C ALA A 71 -25.90 -41.21 -5.15
N SER A 72 -26.29 -40.65 -6.30
CA SER A 72 -27.53 -40.83 -7.09
C SER A 72 -28.75 -40.02 -6.61
N GLU A 73 -29.05 -38.88 -7.24
CA GLU A 73 -29.76 -38.67 -8.53
C GLU A 73 -31.29 -38.57 -8.36
N SER A 74 -31.84 -37.37 -8.60
CA SER A 74 -33.00 -37.16 -9.51
C SER A 74 -33.49 -35.70 -9.51
N ILE A 75 -33.08 -34.97 -10.56
CA ILE A 75 -33.94 -34.31 -11.56
C ILE A 75 -35.07 -33.36 -11.08
N ALA A 76 -34.82 -32.08 -11.39
CA ALA A 76 -35.70 -31.10 -12.05
C ALA A 76 -36.48 -30.03 -11.26
N LYS A 77 -36.39 -28.84 -11.88
CA LYS A 77 -37.25 -27.64 -11.82
C LYS A 77 -36.98 -26.62 -10.70
N ALA A 78 -36.13 -25.65 -11.02
CA ALA A 78 -36.52 -24.23 -11.00
C ALA A 78 -35.47 -23.38 -11.73
N GLU A 79 -35.59 -23.28 -13.06
CA GLU A 79 -34.98 -22.20 -13.82
C GLU A 79 -35.59 -20.87 -13.34
N ARG A 80 -34.78 -20.02 -12.71
CA ARG A 80 -35.02 -18.58 -12.66
C ARG A 80 -33.84 -17.90 -13.33
N THR A 81 -34.06 -17.55 -14.57
CA THR A 81 -33.31 -16.60 -15.39
C THR A 81 -33.10 -15.32 -14.58
N ILE A 82 -31.90 -15.14 -14.01
CA ILE A 82 -31.42 -13.85 -13.55
C ILE A 82 -30.77 -13.21 -14.77
N SER A 83 -31.57 -12.45 -15.53
CA SER A 83 -31.04 -11.52 -16.51
C SER A 83 -30.26 -10.44 -15.77
N LEU A 84 -28.94 -10.60 -15.65
CA LEU A 84 -28.05 -9.52 -15.26
C LEU A 84 -28.13 -8.45 -16.34
N SER A 85 -28.88 -7.40 -16.06
CA SER A 85 -28.87 -6.17 -16.82
C SER A 85 -27.48 -5.57 -16.67
N GLN A 86 -26.64 -5.75 -17.69
CA GLN A 86 -25.38 -5.03 -17.80
C GLN A 86 -25.68 -3.52 -17.79
N PRO A 87 -24.99 -2.72 -16.96
CA PRO A 87 -25.00 -1.28 -17.14
C PRO A 87 -24.37 -0.98 -18.50
N THR A 88 -25.12 -0.31 -19.35
CA THR A 88 -24.67 0.19 -20.65
C THR A 88 -23.69 1.33 -20.41
N GLU A 89 -22.42 1.02 -20.14
CA GLU A 89 -21.35 2.02 -20.13
C GLU A 89 -20.93 2.31 -21.57
N ALA A 90 -21.68 3.20 -22.23
CA ALA A 90 -21.14 3.99 -23.33
C ALA A 90 -20.17 5.04 -22.75
N SER A 91 -19.05 4.59 -22.20
CA SER A 91 -17.91 5.46 -21.89
C SER A 91 -17.01 5.46 -23.11
N SER A 92 -16.81 6.64 -23.70
CA SER A 92 -15.87 6.83 -24.81
C SER A 92 -14.55 6.10 -24.47
N THR A 93 -14.12 5.18 -25.34
CA THR A 93 -12.83 4.50 -25.28
C THR A 93 -11.72 5.53 -25.50
N GLN A 94 -11.46 6.36 -24.49
CA GLN A 94 -10.45 7.39 -24.55
C GLN A 94 -9.09 6.68 -24.58
N ARG A 95 -8.58 6.48 -25.79
CA ARG A 95 -7.26 5.88 -26.05
C ARG A 95 -6.22 6.89 -25.57
N ILE A 96 -5.38 6.47 -24.62
CA ILE A 96 -4.28 7.32 -24.14
C ILE A 96 -3.29 7.52 -25.29
N PRO A 97 -3.01 8.77 -25.72
CA PRO A 97 -2.07 9.01 -26.80
C PRO A 97 -0.66 8.57 -26.41
N THR A 98 0.08 7.96 -27.35
CA THR A 98 1.46 7.52 -27.12
C THR A 98 2.38 8.66 -26.68
N ALA A 99 2.15 9.88 -27.19
CA ALA A 99 2.92 11.06 -26.79
C ALA A 99 2.79 11.39 -25.29
N VAL A 100 1.61 11.15 -24.69
CA VAL A 100 1.40 11.33 -23.24
C VAL A 100 2.25 10.32 -22.46
N LEU A 101 2.19 9.04 -22.83
CA LEU A 101 3.00 8.00 -22.22
C LEU A 101 4.50 8.31 -22.38
N GLU A 102 4.94 8.73 -23.56
CA GLU A 102 6.34 9.10 -23.82
C GLU A 102 6.82 10.23 -22.90
N SER A 103 6.03 11.28 -22.73
CA SER A 103 6.40 12.38 -21.85
C SER A 103 6.55 11.95 -20.39
N ILE A 104 5.67 11.08 -19.89
CA ILE A 104 5.66 10.66 -18.49
C ILE A 104 6.72 9.58 -18.22
N VAL A 105 6.97 8.66 -19.15
CA VAL A 105 8.07 7.68 -19.04
C VAL A 105 9.42 8.37 -18.96
N ARG A 106 9.62 9.49 -19.67
CA ARG A 106 10.83 10.31 -19.52
C ARG A 106 10.95 10.96 -18.14
N LEU A 107 9.83 11.35 -17.52
CA LEU A 107 9.83 11.83 -16.12
C LEU A 107 10.18 10.71 -15.15
N TYR A 108 9.68 9.49 -15.39
CA TYR A 108 10.09 8.30 -14.63
C TYR A 108 11.61 8.10 -14.71
N GLN A 109 12.18 8.06 -15.93
CA GLN A 109 13.61 7.88 -16.11
C GLN A 109 14.43 8.96 -15.39
N ARG A 110 13.95 10.21 -15.42
CA ARG A 110 14.67 11.35 -14.85
C ARG A 110 14.62 11.40 -13.32
N TYR A 111 13.48 11.10 -12.72
CA TYR A 111 13.23 11.36 -11.30
C TYR A 111 12.97 10.09 -10.48
N SER A 112 12.22 9.13 -11.02
CA SER A 112 11.74 7.97 -10.26
C SER A 112 12.56 6.69 -10.48
N TYR A 113 13.38 6.60 -11.52
CA TYR A 113 14.22 5.41 -11.78
C TYR A 113 15.15 5.10 -10.62
N SER A 114 15.70 6.11 -9.95
CA SER A 114 16.55 5.92 -8.77
C SER A 114 15.86 5.24 -7.57
N ILE A 115 14.53 5.26 -7.52
CA ILE A 115 13.72 4.60 -6.49
C ILE A 115 13.16 3.27 -6.99
N TRP A 116 12.82 3.18 -8.28
CA TRP A 116 12.31 1.97 -8.92
C TRP A 116 13.21 1.56 -10.11
N PRO A 117 14.45 1.10 -9.88
CA PRO A 117 15.47 0.90 -10.94
C PRO A 117 15.26 -0.42 -11.68
N VAL A 118 14.08 -0.64 -12.26
CA VAL A 118 13.70 -1.93 -12.86
C VAL A 118 13.25 -1.85 -14.30
N ILE A 119 12.77 -0.70 -14.78
CA ILE A 119 12.26 -0.55 -16.16
C ILE A 119 13.26 0.22 -17.03
N ASN A 120 13.66 -0.38 -18.16
CA ASN A 120 14.41 0.32 -19.19
C ASN A 120 13.45 1.22 -19.99
N ALA A 121 13.53 2.54 -19.75
CA ALA A 121 12.62 3.51 -20.35
C ALA A 121 12.74 3.55 -21.89
N GLU A 122 13.95 3.49 -22.43
CA GLU A 122 14.18 3.58 -23.88
C GLU A 122 13.62 2.35 -24.60
N VAL A 123 13.87 1.14 -24.08
CA VAL A 123 13.32 -0.09 -24.64
C VAL A 123 11.81 -0.16 -24.48
N LEU A 124 11.26 0.31 -23.35
CA LEU A 124 9.81 0.38 -23.18
C LEU A 124 9.19 1.31 -24.23
N LEU A 125 9.78 2.48 -24.47
CA LEU A 125 9.30 3.44 -25.47
C LEU A 125 9.43 2.94 -26.89
N SER A 126 10.51 2.22 -27.23
CA SER A 126 10.65 1.62 -28.56
C SER A 126 9.55 0.57 -28.79
N LYS A 127 9.33 -0.34 -27.84
CA LYS A 127 8.28 -1.36 -27.93
C LYS A 127 6.88 -0.74 -28.03
N ILE A 128 6.59 0.37 -27.33
CA ILE A 128 5.29 1.05 -27.46
C ILE A 128 5.09 1.62 -28.88
N LYS A 129 6.15 2.15 -29.51
CA LYS A 129 6.08 2.72 -30.85
C LYS A 129 5.87 1.65 -31.93
N ASP A 130 6.41 0.46 -31.71
CA ASP A 130 6.30 -0.67 -32.63
C ASP A 130 4.93 -1.39 -32.56
N ILE A 131 4.12 -1.12 -31.52
CA ILE A 131 2.80 -1.74 -31.36
C ILE A 131 1.79 -1.08 -32.30
N GLU A 132 1.30 -1.85 -33.24
CA GLU A 132 0.23 -1.43 -34.14
C GLU A 132 -1.10 -1.30 -33.40
N ALA A 133 -1.93 -0.36 -33.87
CA ALA A 133 -3.09 0.08 -33.12
C ALA A 133 -4.18 -1.00 -32.90
N ASP A 134 -4.19 -2.03 -33.76
CA ASP A 134 -5.19 -3.11 -33.85
C ASP A 134 -4.60 -4.51 -33.62
N GLN A 135 -3.35 -4.62 -33.13
CA GLN A 135 -2.79 -5.91 -32.75
C GLN A 135 -3.44 -6.44 -31.46
N ASP A 136 -4.17 -7.54 -31.57
CA ASP A 136 -4.72 -8.31 -30.45
C ASP A 136 -3.69 -9.29 -29.86
N ASP A 137 -2.40 -8.93 -29.92
CA ASP A 137 -1.31 -9.70 -29.33
C ASP A 137 -1.26 -9.45 -27.81
N HIS A 138 -1.42 -10.51 -27.02
CA HIS A 138 -1.37 -10.45 -25.55
C HIS A 138 -0.06 -9.82 -25.04
N HIS A 139 1.08 -10.07 -25.70
CA HIS A 139 2.36 -9.49 -25.28
C HIS A 139 2.39 -7.97 -25.50
N ALA A 140 1.99 -7.49 -26.66
CA ALA A 140 1.80 -6.07 -26.94
C ALA A 140 0.85 -5.39 -25.93
N GLN A 141 -0.27 -6.05 -25.59
CA GLN A 141 -1.22 -5.52 -24.62
C GLN A 141 -0.60 -5.39 -23.22
N ASN A 142 0.23 -6.35 -22.79
CA ASN A 142 0.95 -6.29 -21.51
C ASN A 142 1.98 -5.16 -21.47
N ILE A 143 2.68 -4.87 -22.59
CA ILE A 143 3.59 -3.73 -22.70
C ILE A 143 2.85 -2.41 -22.50
N VAL A 144 1.72 -2.22 -23.18
CA VAL A 144 0.92 -0.99 -23.04
C VAL A 144 0.33 -0.89 -21.63
N CYS A 145 -0.12 -2.01 -21.05
CA CYS A 145 -0.61 -2.06 -19.68
C CYS A 145 0.45 -1.62 -18.67
N LEU A 146 1.67 -2.18 -18.77
CA LEU A 146 2.83 -1.81 -17.96
C LEU A 146 3.15 -0.32 -18.08
N ALA A 147 3.25 0.18 -19.32
CA ALA A 147 3.54 1.59 -19.57
C ALA A 147 2.48 2.52 -18.97
N THR A 148 1.20 2.17 -19.10
CA THR A 148 0.10 2.97 -18.57
C THR A 148 0.10 2.98 -17.04
N ALA A 149 0.35 1.82 -16.40
CA ALA A 149 0.47 1.72 -14.94
C ALA A 149 1.66 2.52 -14.41
N LEU A 150 2.84 2.38 -15.04
CA LEU A 150 4.05 3.14 -14.72
C LEU A 150 3.79 4.65 -14.81
N CYS A 151 3.12 5.10 -15.87
CA CYS A 151 2.78 6.51 -16.04
C CYS A 151 1.83 6.99 -14.93
N ALA A 152 0.82 6.20 -14.58
CA ALA A 152 -0.12 6.55 -13.51
C ALA A 152 0.58 6.71 -12.15
N ALA A 153 1.49 5.78 -11.83
CA ALA A 153 2.32 5.82 -10.63
C ALA A 153 3.25 7.04 -10.63
N THR A 154 3.92 7.30 -11.75
CA THR A 154 4.86 8.42 -11.90
C THR A 154 4.16 9.76 -11.78
N MET A 155 3.00 9.93 -12.43
CA MET A 155 2.19 11.15 -12.30
C MET A 155 1.76 11.38 -10.85
N ALA A 156 1.29 10.33 -10.17
CA ALA A 156 0.87 10.43 -8.78
C ALA A 156 2.04 10.73 -7.83
N GLN A 157 3.19 10.08 -8.03
CA GLN A 157 4.38 10.26 -7.19
C GLN A 157 4.95 11.68 -7.30
N LEU A 158 5.10 12.16 -8.54
CA LEU A 158 5.73 13.46 -8.82
C LEU A 158 4.72 14.62 -8.82
N HIS A 159 3.43 14.36 -8.56
CA HIS A 159 2.35 15.35 -8.62
C HIS A 159 2.31 16.07 -9.98
N VAL A 160 2.42 15.31 -11.07
CA VAL A 160 2.39 15.86 -12.43
C VAL A 160 0.98 16.34 -12.74
N GLU A 161 0.88 17.59 -13.19
CA GLU A 161 -0.39 18.19 -13.61
C GLU A 161 -1.04 17.40 -14.76
N PRO A 162 -2.38 17.36 -14.83
CA PRO A 162 -3.09 16.71 -15.93
C PRO A 162 -2.68 17.27 -17.30
N GLN A 163 -2.50 16.38 -18.27
CA GLN A 163 -2.12 16.77 -19.63
C GLN A 163 -3.37 16.93 -20.51
N VAL A 164 -3.51 18.09 -21.15
CA VAL A 164 -4.60 18.36 -22.09
C VAL A 164 -4.23 17.80 -23.47
N THR A 165 -5.08 16.94 -24.00
CA THR A 165 -4.93 16.36 -25.34
C THR A 165 -6.15 16.69 -26.21
N GLU A 166 -6.06 16.45 -27.51
CA GLU A 166 -7.18 16.59 -28.44
C GLU A 166 -8.39 15.72 -28.05
N PHE A 167 -8.14 14.61 -27.34
CA PHE A 167 -9.16 13.64 -26.93
C PHE A 167 -9.66 13.87 -25.50
N GLY A 168 -9.24 14.94 -24.84
CA GLY A 168 -9.59 15.29 -23.46
C GLY A 168 -8.38 15.36 -22.52
N THR A 169 -8.66 15.55 -21.24
CA THR A 169 -7.62 15.65 -20.21
C THR A 169 -7.21 14.26 -19.75
N VAL A 170 -5.90 14.01 -19.64
CA VAL A 170 -5.34 12.77 -19.11
C VAL A 170 -4.66 13.08 -17.77
N ASP A 171 -5.22 12.55 -16.69
CA ASP A 171 -4.63 12.55 -15.36
C ASP A 171 -4.20 11.13 -14.94
N SER A 172 -3.63 11.00 -13.74
CA SER A 172 -3.21 9.71 -13.19
C SER A 172 -4.36 8.71 -13.03
N THR A 173 -5.59 9.19 -12.78
CA THR A 173 -6.78 8.33 -12.61
C THR A 173 -7.27 7.79 -13.95
N ALA A 174 -7.27 8.61 -14.99
CA ALA A 174 -7.58 8.20 -16.36
C ALA A 174 -6.62 7.11 -16.85
N LEU A 175 -5.32 7.24 -16.53
CA LEU A 175 -4.32 6.21 -16.81
C LEU A 175 -4.63 4.89 -16.07
N VAL A 176 -4.92 4.93 -14.76
CA VAL A 176 -5.33 3.72 -14.01
C VAL A 176 -6.56 3.07 -14.62
N GLN A 177 -7.59 3.85 -14.97
CA GLN A 177 -8.80 3.30 -15.60
C GLN A 177 -8.50 2.65 -16.95
N ALA A 178 -7.67 3.27 -17.79
CA ALA A 178 -7.24 2.69 -19.06
C ALA A 178 -6.44 1.40 -18.86
N CYS A 179 -5.55 1.38 -17.87
CA CYS A 179 -4.77 0.20 -17.47
C CYS A 179 -5.68 -0.95 -17.02
N LEU A 180 -6.61 -0.70 -16.10
CA LEU A 180 -7.50 -1.73 -15.56
C LEU A 180 -8.49 -2.27 -16.61
N ARG A 181 -9.01 -1.40 -17.49
CA ARG A 181 -9.86 -1.85 -18.62
C ARG A 181 -9.09 -2.82 -19.52
N ARG A 182 -7.83 -2.50 -19.85
CA ARG A 182 -6.98 -3.36 -20.67
C ARG A 182 -6.64 -4.66 -19.94
N ARG A 183 -6.23 -4.57 -18.68
CA ARG A 183 -5.96 -5.72 -17.81
C ARG A 183 -7.15 -6.66 -17.77
N ASN A 184 -8.36 -6.17 -17.49
CA ASN A 184 -9.57 -7.01 -17.41
C ASN A 184 -10.01 -7.60 -18.75
N LYS A 185 -9.67 -6.96 -19.87
CA LYS A 185 -9.99 -7.47 -21.21
C LYS A 185 -9.06 -8.59 -21.65
N PHE A 186 -7.77 -8.50 -21.31
CA PHE A 186 -6.73 -9.36 -21.87
C PHE A 186 -6.06 -10.30 -20.86
N HIS A 187 -6.21 -10.08 -19.55
CA HIS A 187 -5.81 -11.08 -18.57
C HIS A 187 -6.92 -12.11 -18.35
N ASP A 188 -6.63 -13.35 -18.72
CA ASP A 188 -7.45 -14.52 -18.39
C ASP A 188 -7.37 -14.85 -16.89
N HIS A 189 -8.00 -14.04 -16.04
CA HIS A 189 -8.29 -14.36 -14.63
C HIS A 189 -7.09 -14.82 -13.76
N GLY A 190 -5.85 -14.53 -14.17
CA GLY A 190 -4.63 -14.96 -13.46
C GLY A 190 -3.95 -16.22 -14.01
N GLU A 191 -4.40 -16.79 -15.13
CA GLU A 191 -3.75 -17.96 -15.76
C GLU A 191 -2.41 -17.62 -16.43
N HIS A 192 -2.23 -16.36 -16.85
CA HIS A 192 -0.99 -15.85 -17.44
C HIS A 192 -0.34 -14.79 -16.56
N ILE A 193 0.54 -15.23 -15.65
CA ILE A 193 1.38 -14.37 -14.82
C ILE A 193 2.74 -14.21 -15.50
N ASP A 194 3.16 -12.97 -15.70
CA ASP A 194 4.48 -12.62 -16.21
C ASP A 194 5.06 -11.43 -15.42
N LEU A 195 6.31 -11.06 -15.73
CA LEU A 195 6.97 -9.96 -15.04
C LEU A 195 6.25 -8.61 -15.21
N ARG A 196 5.59 -8.41 -16.36
CA ARG A 196 4.86 -7.18 -16.69
C ARG A 196 3.60 -7.07 -15.84
N SER A 197 2.84 -8.15 -15.66
CA SER A 197 1.61 -8.14 -14.86
C SER A 197 1.86 -7.96 -13.37
N ILE A 198 2.97 -8.52 -12.85
CA ILE A 198 3.47 -8.25 -11.50
C ILE A 198 3.75 -6.76 -11.33
N MET A 199 4.47 -6.17 -12.28
CA MET A 199 4.88 -4.76 -12.21
C MET A 199 3.73 -3.79 -12.46
N VAL A 200 2.74 -4.16 -13.28
CA VAL A 200 1.45 -3.44 -13.36
C VAL A 200 0.82 -3.37 -11.97
N SER A 201 0.76 -4.50 -11.25
CA SER A 201 0.19 -4.54 -9.88
C SER A 201 0.99 -3.66 -8.92
N PHE A 202 2.33 -3.69 -8.99
CA PHE A 202 3.18 -2.79 -8.22
C PHE A 202 2.90 -1.29 -8.48
N PHE A 203 2.83 -0.88 -9.75
CA PHE A 203 2.58 0.53 -10.07
C PHE A 203 1.14 0.97 -9.72
N LEU A 204 0.16 0.07 -9.82
CA LEU A 204 -1.18 0.31 -9.28
C LEU A 204 -1.13 0.52 -7.76
N HIS A 205 -0.37 -0.29 -7.03
CA HIS A 205 -0.13 -0.06 -5.60
C HIS A 205 0.41 1.36 -5.33
N VAL A 206 1.45 1.78 -6.04
CA VAL A 206 2.06 3.11 -5.86
C VAL A 206 1.04 4.22 -6.09
N HIS A 207 0.28 4.16 -7.19
CA HIS A 207 -0.77 5.13 -7.46
C HIS A 207 -1.81 5.19 -6.33
N HIS A 208 -2.35 4.04 -5.93
CA HIS A 208 -3.39 3.98 -4.90
C HIS A 208 -2.85 4.41 -3.52
N ALA A 209 -1.59 4.15 -3.22
CA ALA A 209 -0.95 4.59 -1.98
C ALA A 209 -0.88 6.13 -1.93
N LYS A 210 -0.49 6.78 -3.04
CA LYS A 210 -0.46 8.26 -3.17
C LYS A 210 -1.85 8.89 -3.18
N ALA A 211 -2.84 8.18 -3.73
CA ALA A 211 -4.24 8.59 -3.62
C ALA A 211 -4.87 8.32 -2.23
N ASN A 212 -4.09 7.85 -1.24
CA ASN A 212 -4.55 7.44 0.09
C ASN A 212 -5.68 6.37 0.07
N GLN A 213 -5.73 5.55 -0.98
CA GLN A 213 -6.67 4.44 -1.13
C GLN A 213 -6.08 3.16 -0.54
N ARG A 214 -5.98 3.13 0.79
CA ARG A 214 -5.20 2.15 1.57
C ARG A 214 -5.51 0.69 1.24
N ASN A 215 -6.78 0.34 1.09
CA ASN A 215 -7.19 -1.04 0.81
C ASN A 215 -6.73 -1.48 -0.59
N SER A 216 -6.99 -0.67 -1.61
CA SER A 216 -6.56 -0.95 -2.99
C SER A 216 -5.04 -1.04 -3.07
N ALA A 217 -4.34 -0.09 -2.46
CA ALA A 217 -2.88 -0.10 -2.40
C ALA A 217 -2.35 -1.39 -1.78
N MET A 218 -2.89 -1.82 -0.63
CA MET A 218 -2.47 -3.07 0.02
C MET A 218 -2.78 -4.31 -0.82
N MET A 219 -3.98 -4.38 -1.43
CA MET A 219 -4.35 -5.51 -2.29
C MET A 219 -3.41 -5.65 -3.49
N TYR A 220 -3.07 -4.55 -4.15
CA TYR A 220 -2.21 -4.58 -5.33
C TYR A 220 -0.75 -4.96 -5.02
N ILE A 221 -0.19 -4.53 -3.88
CA ILE A 221 1.17 -4.97 -3.51
C ILE A 221 1.20 -6.44 -3.12
N GLN A 222 0.16 -6.94 -2.44
CA GLN A 222 0.02 -8.36 -2.11
C GLN A 222 -0.19 -9.21 -3.37
N GLU A 223 -0.94 -8.71 -4.34
CA GLU A 223 -1.07 -9.33 -5.67
C GLU A 223 0.30 -9.44 -6.36
N ALA A 224 1.08 -8.36 -6.36
CA ALA A 224 2.42 -8.35 -6.95
C ALA A 224 3.36 -9.36 -6.26
N ILE A 225 3.36 -9.40 -4.93
CA ILE A 225 4.13 -10.38 -4.14
C ILE A 225 3.70 -11.81 -4.46
N ALA A 226 2.40 -12.08 -4.52
CA ALA A 226 1.88 -13.40 -4.87
C ALA A 226 2.33 -13.83 -6.28
N GLY A 227 2.20 -12.94 -7.27
CA GLY A 227 2.65 -13.20 -8.64
C GLY A 227 4.16 -13.45 -8.73
N ALA A 228 4.97 -12.66 -8.02
CA ALA A 228 6.42 -12.84 -7.99
C ALA A 228 6.83 -14.21 -7.44
N ARG A 229 6.12 -14.73 -6.44
CA ARG A 229 6.34 -16.08 -5.91
C ARG A 229 5.92 -17.18 -6.86
N VAL A 230 4.84 -17.01 -7.62
CA VAL A 230 4.45 -17.96 -8.68
C VAL A 230 5.57 -18.08 -9.72
N LEU A 231 6.25 -16.98 -10.03
CA LEU A 231 7.43 -16.96 -10.90
C LEU A 231 8.76 -17.31 -10.20
N ARG A 232 8.72 -17.64 -8.90
CA ARG A 232 9.91 -17.96 -8.07
C ARG A 232 10.98 -16.87 -8.12
N LEU A 233 10.58 -15.60 -8.19
CA LEU A 233 11.51 -14.47 -8.19
C LEU A 233 12.14 -14.23 -6.81
N ASP A 234 11.59 -14.86 -5.76
CA ASP A 234 12.12 -14.87 -4.41
C ASP A 234 13.31 -15.82 -4.22
N GLU A 235 13.60 -16.66 -5.22
CA GLU A 235 14.75 -17.56 -5.24
C GLU A 235 15.91 -16.98 -6.05
N VAL A 236 17.14 -17.23 -5.58
CA VAL A 236 18.37 -16.76 -6.25
C VAL A 236 18.57 -17.53 -7.56
N GLY A 237 18.75 -16.79 -8.68
CA GLY A 237 19.09 -17.37 -9.98
C GLY A 237 17.90 -17.84 -10.84
N SER A 238 16.66 -17.56 -10.43
CA SER A 238 15.44 -17.88 -11.19
C SER A 238 15.12 -16.83 -12.28
N GLN A 239 15.81 -15.70 -12.27
CA GLN A 239 15.47 -14.53 -13.09
C GLN A 239 15.87 -14.71 -14.56
N LYS A 240 14.86 -14.67 -15.45
CA LYS A 240 15.10 -14.60 -16.89
C LYS A 240 15.40 -13.17 -17.32
N GLN A 241 16.30 -13.01 -18.28
CA GLN A 241 16.55 -11.72 -18.90
C GLN A 241 15.31 -11.29 -19.69
N ASP A 242 14.90 -10.04 -19.52
CA ASP A 242 13.82 -9.41 -20.28
C ASP A 242 14.31 -8.03 -20.69
N GLU A 243 14.23 -7.71 -21.99
CA GLU A 243 14.78 -6.47 -22.54
C GLU A 243 14.17 -5.20 -21.93
N VAL A 244 12.92 -5.27 -21.47
CA VAL A 244 12.23 -4.14 -20.83
C VAL A 244 12.73 -3.91 -19.40
N PHE A 245 13.40 -4.90 -18.81
CA PHE A 245 13.80 -4.88 -17.41
C PHE A 245 15.32 -4.78 -17.26
N SER A 246 15.81 -3.61 -16.84
CA SER A 246 17.24 -3.38 -16.62
C SER A 246 17.80 -4.27 -15.50
N ASN A 247 17.02 -4.43 -14.41
CA ASN A 247 17.44 -5.17 -13.22
C ASN A 247 16.35 -6.14 -12.75
N THR A 248 16.11 -7.23 -13.49
CA THR A 248 15.10 -8.24 -13.12
C THR A 248 15.31 -8.81 -11.71
N ALA A 249 16.57 -8.96 -11.28
CA ALA A 249 16.92 -9.41 -9.93
C ALA A 249 16.41 -8.47 -8.81
N LEU A 250 16.17 -7.19 -9.12
CA LEU A 250 15.66 -6.22 -8.17
C LEU A 250 14.14 -6.15 -8.08
N VAL A 251 13.41 -6.83 -8.96
CA VAL A 251 11.94 -6.82 -8.91
C VAL A 251 11.44 -7.36 -7.58
N PHE A 252 11.90 -8.54 -7.14
CA PHE A 252 11.45 -9.07 -5.86
C PHE A 252 11.89 -8.23 -4.64
N PRO A 253 13.16 -7.78 -4.52
CA PRO A 253 13.56 -6.80 -3.50
C PRO A 253 12.69 -5.54 -3.46
N LEU A 254 12.34 -4.97 -4.62
CA LEU A 254 11.49 -3.79 -4.73
C LEU A 254 10.10 -4.04 -4.13
N LEU A 255 9.46 -5.15 -4.50
CA LEU A 255 8.15 -5.53 -3.98
C LEU A 255 8.22 -5.78 -2.47
N TRP A 256 9.23 -6.52 -2.01
CA TRP A 256 9.40 -6.94 -0.62
C TRP A 256 9.59 -5.73 0.31
N VAL A 257 10.43 -4.78 -0.10
CA VAL A 257 10.65 -3.51 0.62
C VAL A 257 9.38 -2.67 0.65
N SER A 258 8.71 -2.54 -0.50
CA SER A 258 7.51 -1.70 -0.64
C SER A 258 6.34 -2.23 0.19
N GLU A 259 6.10 -3.55 0.18
CA GLU A 259 5.07 -4.18 1.02
C GLU A 259 5.34 -3.94 2.50
N ARG A 260 6.58 -4.16 2.95
CA ARG A 260 6.95 -3.99 4.36
C ARG A 260 6.87 -2.55 4.82
N GLY A 261 7.37 -1.62 4.01
CA GLY A 261 7.25 -0.18 4.29
C GLY A 261 5.79 0.22 4.44
N TYR A 262 4.94 -0.21 3.51
CA TYR A 262 3.52 0.15 3.50
C TYR A 262 2.73 -0.54 4.63
N ALA A 263 2.95 -1.83 4.85
CA ALA A 263 2.34 -2.58 5.95
C ALA A 263 2.74 -1.99 7.30
N LEU A 264 4.02 -1.66 7.49
CA LEU A 264 4.52 -1.02 8.70
C LEU A 264 3.87 0.35 8.93
N HIS A 265 3.76 1.18 7.89
CA HIS A 265 3.08 2.48 7.95
C HIS A 265 1.61 2.34 8.40
N LEU A 266 0.92 1.28 7.97
CA LEU A 266 -0.48 1.02 8.34
C LEU A 266 -0.66 0.22 9.64
N GLY A 267 0.43 -0.20 10.30
CA GLY A 267 0.35 -1.09 11.47
C GLY A 267 -0.14 -2.51 11.14
N LEU A 268 0.02 -2.96 9.89
CA LEU A 268 -0.35 -4.29 9.39
C LEU A 268 0.89 -5.20 9.31
N SER A 269 0.67 -6.48 9.00
CA SER A 269 1.77 -7.39 8.63
C SER A 269 1.88 -7.53 7.13
N PRO A 270 3.10 -7.72 6.61
CA PRO A 270 3.30 -8.16 5.23
C PRO A 270 2.68 -9.56 5.02
N SER A 271 2.34 -9.89 3.77
CA SER A 271 1.84 -11.21 3.38
C SER A 271 2.96 -12.24 3.27
N TYR A 272 4.18 -11.81 2.94
CA TYR A 272 5.36 -12.66 2.84
C TYR A 272 6.29 -12.49 4.04
N ASN A 273 6.46 -13.56 4.83
CA ASN A 273 7.18 -13.51 6.11
C ASN A 273 8.64 -13.95 6.04
N GLU A 274 9.09 -14.53 4.91
CA GLU A 274 10.48 -14.96 4.81
C GLU A 274 11.42 -13.75 4.63
N PRO A 275 12.61 -13.79 5.25
CA PRO A 275 13.61 -12.75 5.10
C PRO A 275 14.13 -12.71 3.67
N LEU A 276 14.38 -11.50 3.17
CA LEU A 276 14.98 -11.33 1.86
C LEU A 276 16.43 -11.84 1.86
N SER A 277 16.76 -12.71 0.91
CA SER A 277 18.15 -13.09 0.64
C SER A 277 18.76 -12.06 -0.29
N ILE A 278 19.63 -11.20 0.26
CA ILE A 278 20.35 -10.19 -0.52
C ILE A 278 21.68 -10.82 -0.97
N THR A 279 21.82 -11.05 -2.27
CA THR A 279 23.12 -11.32 -2.89
C THR A 279 23.74 -9.97 -3.20
N ASP A 280 24.88 -9.65 -2.58
CA ASP A 280 25.63 -8.48 -3.04
C ASP A 280 26.02 -8.76 -4.49
N PRO A 281 25.65 -7.89 -5.45
CA PRO A 281 26.12 -8.04 -6.82
C PRO A 281 27.64 -8.09 -6.74
N GLU A 282 28.25 -9.12 -7.34
CA GLU A 282 29.69 -9.16 -7.50
C GLU A 282 30.13 -7.80 -8.06
N MET A 283 31.25 -7.27 -7.57
CA MET A 283 31.79 -5.97 -8.00
C MET A 283 32.21 -6.03 -9.47
N ASP A 284 31.22 -6.09 -10.35
CA ASP A 284 31.37 -5.88 -11.76
C ASP A 284 31.36 -4.37 -11.97
N ASN A 285 32.35 -3.86 -12.70
CA ASN A 285 32.54 -2.42 -12.89
C ASN A 285 31.39 -1.75 -13.67
N ASP A 286 30.41 -2.54 -14.15
CA ASP A 286 29.22 -2.11 -14.90
C ASP A 286 27.92 -2.19 -14.07
N ALA A 287 28.02 -2.36 -12.74
CA ALA A 287 26.84 -2.42 -11.87
C ALA A 287 26.05 -1.10 -11.89
N ASP A 288 24.74 -1.20 -12.16
CA ASP A 288 23.81 -0.06 -12.13
C ASP A 288 23.85 0.61 -10.74
N VAL A 289 24.40 1.82 -10.65
CA VAL A 289 24.53 2.55 -9.37
C VAL A 289 23.16 2.80 -8.73
N GLU A 290 22.09 2.88 -9.53
CA GLU A 290 20.72 3.02 -9.05
C GLU A 290 20.23 1.75 -8.36
N ALA A 291 20.69 0.57 -8.81
CA ALA A 291 20.39 -0.71 -8.19
C ALA A 291 20.90 -0.78 -6.73
N GLN A 292 22.07 -0.18 -6.45
CA GLN A 292 22.66 -0.17 -5.11
C GLN A 292 21.77 0.52 -4.08
N GLY A 293 21.08 1.59 -4.46
CA GLY A 293 20.21 2.34 -3.54
C GLY A 293 19.09 1.46 -2.96
N LEU A 294 18.44 0.67 -3.82
CA LEU A 294 17.40 -0.25 -3.40
C LEU A 294 17.94 -1.41 -2.55
N LEU A 295 19.14 -1.93 -2.88
CA LEU A 295 19.78 -2.99 -2.09
C LEU A 295 20.13 -2.50 -0.67
N GLU A 296 20.67 -1.29 -0.54
CA GLU A 296 20.95 -0.67 0.76
C GLU A 296 19.66 -0.41 1.55
N LEU A 297 18.60 0.05 0.88
CA LEU A 297 17.28 0.17 1.49
C LEU A 297 16.75 -1.18 1.98
N ALA A 298 16.92 -2.25 1.20
CA ALA A 298 16.53 -3.59 1.58
C ALA A 298 17.30 -4.09 2.82
N LYS A 299 18.61 -3.80 2.93
CA LYS A 299 19.42 -4.13 4.12
C LYS A 299 18.85 -3.50 5.39
N LEU A 300 18.33 -2.26 5.32
CA LEU A 300 17.63 -1.63 6.46
C LEU A 300 16.40 -2.43 6.88
N PHE A 301 15.54 -2.77 5.91
CA PHE A 301 14.33 -3.55 6.20
C PHE A 301 14.65 -4.95 6.73
N VAL A 302 15.69 -5.63 6.23
CA VAL A 302 16.14 -6.93 6.78
C VAL A 302 16.62 -6.80 8.23
N ALA A 303 17.36 -5.74 8.57
CA ALA A 303 17.76 -5.47 9.96
C ALA A 303 16.54 -5.19 10.86
N PHE A 304 15.52 -4.52 10.31
CA PHE A 304 14.30 -4.15 11.02
C PHE A 304 13.28 -5.31 11.18
N ASP A 305 13.22 -6.23 10.22
CA ASP A 305 12.17 -7.26 10.10
C ASP A 305 12.05 -8.13 11.38
N ARG A 306 13.17 -8.34 12.09
CA ARG A 306 13.22 -9.08 13.36
C ARG A 306 12.27 -8.53 14.42
N ILE A 307 12.02 -7.22 14.43
CA ILE A 307 11.10 -6.58 15.38
C ILE A 307 9.67 -6.60 14.86
N ALA A 308 9.47 -6.35 13.56
CA ALA A 308 8.14 -6.36 12.95
C ALA A 308 7.46 -7.73 13.11
N VAL A 309 8.22 -8.82 12.94
CA VAL A 309 7.75 -10.20 13.16
C VAL A 309 7.50 -10.49 14.65
N ARG A 310 8.37 -10.02 15.56
CA ARG A 310 8.28 -10.31 17.01
C ARG A 310 7.26 -9.48 17.78
N ARG A 311 6.82 -8.33 17.26
CA ARG A 311 5.65 -7.57 17.77
C ARG A 311 4.41 -8.44 17.98
N LYS A 312 4.32 -9.57 17.26
CA LYS A 312 3.19 -10.50 17.31
C LYS A 312 3.46 -11.79 18.09
N SER A 313 4.67 -12.00 18.60
CA SER A 313 4.95 -13.12 19.51
C SER A 313 4.23 -12.89 20.85
N PRO A 314 3.65 -13.92 21.49
CA PRO A 314 3.10 -13.78 22.85
C PRO A 314 4.14 -13.33 23.89
N THR A 315 5.44 -13.50 23.60
CA THR A 315 6.54 -12.99 24.43
C THR A 315 6.92 -11.53 24.14
N GLY A 316 6.42 -10.94 23.05
CA GLY A 316 6.82 -9.61 22.57
C GLY A 316 8.29 -9.50 22.16
N ALA A 317 8.71 -8.30 21.75
CA ALA A 317 10.12 -7.97 21.55
C ALA A 317 10.78 -7.67 22.92
N THR A 318 12.00 -8.16 23.15
CA THR A 318 12.73 -7.89 24.40
C THR A 318 13.55 -6.59 24.30
N THR A 319 14.00 -6.06 25.45
CA THR A 319 14.94 -4.91 25.46
C THR A 319 16.18 -5.18 24.61
N VAL A 320 16.72 -6.41 24.67
CA VAL A 320 17.88 -6.86 23.87
C VAL A 320 17.58 -6.81 22.38
N ASP A 321 16.38 -7.22 21.97
CA ASP A 321 16.00 -7.18 20.54
C ASP A 321 15.94 -5.74 20.02
N LEU A 322 15.40 -4.82 20.83
CA LEU A 322 15.32 -3.41 20.46
C LEU A 322 16.72 -2.81 20.32
N THR A 323 17.61 -3.08 21.27
CA THR A 323 18.99 -2.56 21.25
C THR A 323 19.81 -3.18 20.13
N ASP A 324 19.65 -4.47 19.86
CA ASP A 324 20.35 -5.16 18.77
C ASP A 324 19.93 -4.64 17.40
N THR A 325 18.63 -4.38 17.19
CA THR A 325 18.16 -3.78 15.93
C THR A 325 18.63 -2.35 15.80
N GLU A 326 18.59 -1.53 16.88
CA GLU A 326 19.15 -0.18 16.83
C GLU A 326 20.63 -0.21 16.46
N ASN A 327 21.42 -1.09 17.07
CA ASN A 327 22.85 -1.20 16.79
C ASN A 327 23.11 -1.58 15.33
N LYS A 328 22.32 -2.51 14.77
CA LYS A 328 22.39 -2.87 13.35
C LYS A 328 22.03 -1.69 12.45
N LEU A 329 20.86 -1.06 12.67
CA LEU A 329 20.46 0.13 11.92
C LEU A 329 21.51 1.24 12.02
N SER A 330 22.14 1.39 13.18
CA SER A 330 23.16 2.42 13.42
C SER A 330 24.48 2.12 12.72
N SER A 331 24.86 0.84 12.62
CA SER A 331 26.06 0.39 11.91
C SER A 331 25.93 0.43 10.39
N LEU A 332 24.71 0.33 9.85
CA LEU A 332 24.47 0.42 8.42
C LEU A 332 24.70 1.85 7.96
N SER A 333 25.53 2.00 6.93
CA SER A 333 25.85 3.29 6.33
C SER A 333 25.82 3.18 4.81
N PHE A 334 25.14 4.13 4.17
CA PHE A 334 25.24 4.33 2.75
C PHE A 334 26.07 5.59 2.48
N CYS A 335 27.24 5.40 1.86
CA CYS A 335 28.22 6.47 1.65
C CYS A 335 27.63 7.59 0.78
N MET A 336 27.67 8.83 1.26
CA MET A 336 27.24 10.01 0.49
C MET A 336 28.30 10.51 -0.49
N ALA A 337 29.52 9.95 -0.44
CA ALA A 337 30.65 10.46 -1.22
C ALA A 337 30.49 10.24 -2.74
N ASP A 338 29.67 9.28 -3.16
CA ASP A 338 29.65 8.84 -4.56
C ASP A 338 28.48 9.41 -5.39
N LEU A 339 27.40 9.90 -4.78
CA LEU A 339 26.44 10.85 -5.38
C LEU A 339 25.32 11.18 -4.37
N VAL A 340 25.05 12.46 -4.14
CA VAL A 340 23.77 12.89 -3.54
C VAL A 340 22.67 12.63 -4.57
N SER A 341 21.69 11.81 -4.21
CA SER A 341 20.52 11.53 -5.05
C SER A 341 19.32 11.04 -4.25
N ALA A 342 18.17 10.94 -4.90
CA ALA A 342 16.92 10.50 -4.26
C ALA A 342 17.04 9.14 -3.54
N ARG A 343 17.82 8.19 -4.08
CA ARG A 343 18.04 6.88 -3.44
C ARG A 343 18.78 6.98 -2.10
N THR A 344 19.77 7.88 -2.01
CA THR A 344 20.50 8.14 -0.75
C THR A 344 19.62 8.90 0.24
N ALA A 345 18.78 9.82 -0.24
CA ALA A 345 17.80 10.49 0.59
C ALA A 345 16.79 9.51 1.18
N ASP A 346 16.24 8.62 0.35
CA ASP A 346 15.30 7.58 0.77
C ASP A 346 15.90 6.70 1.88
N TYR A 347 17.13 6.23 1.67
CA TYR A 347 17.86 5.44 2.66
C TYR A 347 17.99 6.15 4.01
N HIS A 348 18.50 7.38 4.02
CA HIS A 348 18.76 8.10 5.27
C HIS A 348 17.47 8.47 5.99
N ILE A 349 16.45 8.92 5.25
CA ILE A 349 15.13 9.24 5.81
C ILE A 349 14.47 7.97 6.38
N THR A 350 14.44 6.89 5.60
CA THR A 350 13.85 5.61 6.01
C THR A 350 14.57 5.03 7.24
N ARG A 351 15.90 5.13 7.32
CA ARG A 351 16.66 4.71 8.51
C ARG A 351 16.23 5.48 9.76
N GLN A 352 16.13 6.82 9.69
CA GLN A 352 15.71 7.61 10.86
C GLN A 352 14.24 7.37 11.23
N TRP A 353 13.38 7.15 10.24
CA TRP A 353 11.99 6.74 10.45
C TRP A 353 11.90 5.40 11.20
N MET A 354 12.67 4.38 10.78
CA MET A 354 12.73 3.08 11.46
C MET A 354 13.20 3.20 12.92
N ARG A 355 14.22 4.01 13.18
CA ARG A 355 14.69 4.30 14.55
C ARG A 355 13.60 4.96 15.40
N THR A 356 12.82 5.87 14.82
CA THR A 356 11.66 6.47 15.51
C THR A 356 10.61 5.41 15.85
N ILE A 357 10.28 4.52 14.91
CA ILE A 357 9.32 3.42 15.13
C ILE A 357 9.81 2.47 16.23
N LEU A 358 11.12 2.19 16.26
CA LEU A 358 11.76 1.36 17.26
C LEU A 358 11.57 1.94 18.67
N TRP A 359 11.84 3.24 18.82
CA TRP A 359 11.63 3.96 20.07
C TRP A 359 10.16 4.03 20.48
N GLN A 360 9.25 4.30 19.53
CA GLN A 360 7.80 4.28 19.80
C GLN A 360 7.34 2.91 20.29
N HIS A 361 7.95 1.83 19.79
CA HIS A 361 7.66 0.50 20.28
C HIS A 361 8.15 0.30 21.73
N ALA A 362 9.39 0.71 22.04
CA ALA A 362 9.92 0.70 23.40
C ALA A 362 9.03 1.49 24.38
N LEU A 363 8.55 2.66 23.95
CA LEU A 363 7.60 3.50 24.69
C LEU A 363 6.29 2.76 24.96
N SER A 364 5.70 2.12 23.94
CA SER A 364 4.44 1.37 24.07
C SER A 364 4.53 0.18 25.05
N MET A 365 5.74 -0.35 25.24
CA MET A 365 6.02 -1.45 26.16
C MET A 365 6.42 -0.97 27.57
N GLY A 366 6.51 0.34 27.81
CA GLY A 366 6.94 0.91 29.10
C GLY A 366 8.41 0.64 29.42
N LEU A 367 9.26 0.42 28.41
CA LEU A 367 10.68 0.06 28.60
C LEU A 367 11.61 1.26 28.76
N LEU A 368 11.09 2.49 28.67
CA LEU A 368 11.91 3.70 28.71
C LEU A 368 12.32 4.11 30.11
N SER A 369 13.55 4.61 30.25
CA SER A 369 14.05 5.22 31.47
C SER A 369 15.05 6.34 31.15
N SER A 370 14.98 7.45 31.89
CA SER A 370 15.99 8.52 31.80
C SER A 370 17.38 8.08 32.25
N ALA A 371 17.48 6.97 33.00
CA ALA A 371 18.73 6.37 33.45
C ALA A 371 19.11 5.10 32.67
N ALA A 372 18.43 4.80 31.55
CA ALA A 372 18.80 3.68 30.70
C ALA A 372 20.21 3.88 30.13
N TYR A 373 20.99 2.80 30.07
CA TYR A 373 22.34 2.81 29.49
C TYR A 373 22.28 2.97 27.96
N GLU A 374 21.33 2.28 27.32
CA GLU A 374 21.15 2.30 25.87
C GLU A 374 20.29 3.47 25.44
N THR A 375 20.77 4.27 24.47
CA THR A 375 20.13 5.52 24.08
C THR A 375 18.72 5.32 23.54
N VAL A 376 18.47 4.24 22.78
CA VAL A 376 17.15 3.86 22.23
C VAL A 376 16.07 3.63 23.30
N LEU A 377 16.47 3.37 24.54
CA LEU A 377 15.58 3.18 25.69
C LEU A 377 15.45 4.45 26.56
N THR A 378 15.94 5.59 26.08
CA THR A 378 15.82 6.88 26.78
C THR A 378 14.69 7.75 26.20
N PHE A 379 14.15 8.67 26.99
CA PHE A 379 13.21 9.69 26.50
C PHE A 379 13.87 10.72 25.56
N GLY A 380 15.21 10.82 25.57
CA GLY A 380 15.97 11.75 24.74
C GLY A 380 16.25 11.25 23.32
N PHE A 381 16.05 9.96 23.04
CA PHE A 381 16.37 9.35 21.76
C PHE A 381 15.76 10.05 20.53
N PRO A 382 14.49 10.50 20.54
CA PRO A 382 13.92 11.21 19.38
C PRO A 382 14.66 12.50 19.02
N VAL A 383 15.28 13.17 20.00
CA VAL A 383 16.11 14.36 19.75
C VAL A 383 17.36 14.00 18.98
N GLN A 384 17.98 12.86 19.28
CA GLN A 384 19.13 12.35 18.53
C GLN A 384 18.72 12.00 17.09
N VAL A 385 17.67 11.20 16.91
CA VAL A 385 17.15 10.84 15.58
C VAL A 385 16.81 12.08 14.75
N GLY A 386 16.18 13.09 15.36
CA GLY A 386 15.87 14.36 14.70
C GLY A 386 17.11 15.14 14.27
N ARG A 387 18.17 15.16 15.10
CA ARG A 387 19.45 15.80 14.73
C ARG A 387 20.13 15.07 13.58
N ASP A 388 20.17 13.74 13.63
CA ASP A 388 20.77 12.89 12.60
C ASP A 388 20.03 13.08 11.26
N LEU A 389 18.69 13.13 11.29
CA LEU A 389 17.88 13.44 10.11
C LEU A 389 18.19 14.83 9.54
N LEU A 390 18.18 15.87 10.39
CA LEU A 390 18.47 17.24 9.94
C LEU A 390 19.90 17.38 9.40
N GLN A 391 20.86 16.61 9.92
CA GLN A 391 22.23 16.58 9.41
C GLN A 391 22.31 15.92 8.03
N ALA A 392 21.57 14.82 7.81
CA ALA A 392 21.48 14.17 6.51
C ALA A 392 20.78 15.06 5.48
N LEU A 393 19.67 15.70 5.85
CA LEU A 393 18.87 16.54 4.95
C LEU A 393 19.63 17.77 4.39
N ARG A 394 20.69 18.22 5.05
CA ARG A 394 21.53 19.34 4.56
C ARG A 394 22.18 19.08 3.20
N TRP A 395 22.31 17.81 2.83
CA TRP A 395 22.97 17.42 1.58
C TRP A 395 21.99 17.27 0.42
N PHE A 396 20.68 17.22 0.67
CA PHE A 396 19.66 16.99 -0.37
C PHE A 396 18.98 18.29 -0.81
N CYS A 397 18.71 18.41 -2.10
CA CYS A 397 17.88 19.48 -2.65
C CYS A 397 16.43 19.02 -2.84
N GLU A 398 15.53 19.96 -3.18
CA GLU A 398 14.11 19.64 -3.40
C GLU A 398 13.93 18.57 -4.49
N THR A 399 14.74 18.57 -5.54
CA THR A 399 14.64 17.58 -6.62
C THR A 399 15.06 16.17 -6.19
N ASP A 400 15.93 16.04 -5.18
CA ASP A 400 16.29 14.73 -4.61
C ASP A 400 15.16 14.16 -3.76
N LEU A 401 14.36 15.03 -3.14
CA LEU A 401 13.25 14.63 -2.26
C LEU A 401 11.93 14.44 -3.02
N LEU A 402 11.81 15.04 -4.20
CA LEU A 402 10.62 14.95 -5.06
C LEU A 402 10.13 13.50 -5.28
N PRO A 403 11.01 12.52 -5.61
CA PRO A 403 10.59 11.15 -5.89
C PRO A 403 10.15 10.38 -4.65
N LEU A 404 10.34 10.90 -3.43
CA LEU A 404 9.89 10.26 -2.17
C LEU A 404 8.42 10.62 -1.85
N GLY A 405 7.93 11.69 -2.48
CA GLY A 405 6.55 12.19 -2.36
C GLY A 405 6.31 13.02 -1.11
N ARG A 406 5.34 13.94 -1.18
CA ARG A 406 5.05 14.94 -0.13
C ARG A 406 4.19 14.43 1.03
N ASP A 407 3.58 13.25 0.89
CA ASP A 407 2.51 12.79 1.78
C ASP A 407 2.98 12.27 3.15
N GLN A 408 4.28 12.10 3.38
CA GLN A 408 4.80 11.68 4.70
C GLN A 408 4.65 12.76 5.78
N VAL A 409 4.15 13.94 5.43
CA VAL A 409 3.93 15.08 6.34
C VAL A 409 2.46 15.17 6.83
N SER A 410 1.56 14.35 6.30
CA SER A 410 0.12 14.43 6.63
C SER A 410 -0.20 13.72 7.95
N GLU A 411 -0.34 14.55 9.00
CA GLU A 411 -1.00 14.32 10.30
C GLU A 411 -1.20 12.86 10.71
N THR A 412 -0.25 12.36 11.50
CA THR A 412 -0.54 11.30 12.47
C THR A 412 -1.65 11.81 13.40
N THR A 413 -2.90 11.51 13.06
CA THR A 413 -3.96 11.45 14.08
C THR A 413 -3.52 10.39 15.07
N PHE A 414 -2.84 10.82 16.13
CA PHE A 414 -2.66 10.02 17.33
C PHE A 414 -4.06 9.57 17.74
N GLY A 415 -4.32 8.26 17.59
CA GLY A 415 -5.51 7.66 18.16
C GLY A 415 -5.48 7.91 19.65
N GLU A 416 -6.43 8.74 20.12
CA GLU A 416 -6.73 8.86 21.54
C GLU A 416 -7.12 7.46 22.04
N TYR A 417 -6.35 6.97 23.02
CA TYR A 417 -6.65 5.77 23.80
C TYR A 417 -7.84 6.01 24.73
#